data_AF-A0A7V9UMB8-F1
#
_entry.id   AF-A0A7V9UMB8-F1
#
_cell.length_a   1.000
_cell.length_b   1.000
_cell.length_c   1.000
_cell.angle_alpha   90.00
_cell.angle_beta   90.00
_cell.angle_gamma   90.00
#
_symmetry.space_group_name_H-M   'P 1'
#
loop_
_entity.id
_entity.type
_entity.pdbx_description
1 polymer ?
#
loop_
_entity_poly.entity_id
_entity_poly.type
_entity_poly.pdbx_seq_one_letter_code
_entity_poly.pdbx_strand_id
1 'polypeptide(L)'
;MSINSVEIPEPLEIADAGEQQLQIPNELPVLPLRDIVIYPFMIVPLFVSREKSIRAVDDALGENRMILLASQKDLDKEEPTAEDLYQIGTVAVIMRMLKLPDGRIRILVQGLARARIESVEASGEYLRARLQVIQETSAPERSLEVEALIRNVRASMEKAANLGKNISPEVMAIIANLDDAGRLADLSASNLELKVEDAQSVLDIADTTARLRRVNELLNKEIEVLTVQQEINTQARADIDRSQREFYLRQQLKAIQSELGEGNELAEEIAQLREKIETAKMPKPAEEEALRQLKKLERMHPDAAETATLRNWMEIMTDLPWSKASADNLDLHIAQRILDEDHYGLNKVKERIIEALAVRKLKEKPKGSILCLVGPPGVGKTSLGRSIARALDRKFVRLSLGGVHDEAEIRGHRRTYVGAMPGRIIQAVQQAGTNNPLIMLDEIDKVGADFRGDPSSALLEVLDPEQNNNFRDNYLGITFDLSNVLFMTTANMLDTIQPALRDRMEVIRLAGYTEEEKREIARRHLLP
;
A
#
# COMPACT_ATOMS: atom_id res chain seq x y z
N MET A 1 -14.22 -48.58 44.52
CA MET A 1 -15.07 -47.54 45.10
C MET A 1 -15.94 -47.02 43.99
N SER A 2 -17.18 -47.50 43.95
CA SER A 2 -18.14 -47.23 42.88
C SER A 2 -18.65 -45.80 42.98
N ILE A 3 -18.64 -45.10 41.85
CA ILE A 3 -19.15 -43.74 41.69
C ILE A 3 -20.67 -43.82 41.67
N ASN A 4 -21.32 -43.15 42.64
CA ASN A 4 -22.76 -43.07 42.76
C ASN A 4 -23.37 -42.36 41.53
N SER A 5 -24.32 -43.05 40.92
CA SER A 5 -25.27 -42.56 39.93
C SER A 5 -26.16 -41.48 40.53
N VAL A 6 -26.08 -40.25 39.99
CA VAL A 6 -27.04 -39.18 40.27
C VAL A 6 -28.29 -39.45 39.45
N GLU A 7 -29.42 -39.68 40.14
CA GLU A 7 -30.75 -39.83 39.55
C GLU A 7 -31.17 -38.52 38.84
N ILE A 8 -31.55 -38.66 37.57
CA ILE A 8 -32.16 -37.60 36.76
C ILE A 8 -33.67 -37.68 37.03
N PRO A 9 -34.35 -36.63 37.54
CA PRO A 9 -35.80 -36.65 37.65
C PRO A 9 -36.42 -36.59 36.25
N GLU A 10 -37.42 -37.42 36.01
CA GLU A 10 -38.18 -37.49 34.76
C GLU A 10 -38.74 -36.11 34.35
N PRO A 11 -38.82 -35.79 33.05
CA PRO A 11 -39.49 -34.59 32.58
C PRO A 11 -40.98 -34.69 32.91
N LEU A 12 -41.51 -33.71 33.63
CA LEU A 12 -42.95 -33.49 33.75
C LEU A 12 -43.57 -33.43 32.34
N GLU A 13 -44.46 -34.39 32.05
CA GLU A 13 -45.36 -34.35 30.91
C GLU A 13 -46.16 -33.04 30.97
N ILE A 14 -45.91 -32.15 30.02
CA ILE A 14 -46.78 -30.99 29.79
C ILE A 14 -47.94 -31.52 28.96
N ALA A 15 -49.01 -31.89 29.65
CA ALA A 15 -50.30 -32.14 29.03
C ALA A 15 -50.74 -30.92 28.22
N ASP A 16 -51.33 -31.18 27.05
CA ASP A 16 -52.03 -30.22 26.19
C ASP A 16 -53.01 -29.38 27.03
N ALA A 17 -52.56 -28.20 27.45
CA ALA A 17 -53.38 -27.24 28.16
C ALA A 17 -54.06 -26.33 27.13
N GLY A 18 -55.24 -26.75 26.69
CA GLY A 18 -56.17 -25.88 26.01
C GLY A 18 -56.44 -24.63 26.84
N GLU A 19 -56.43 -23.47 26.15
CA GLU A 19 -56.91 -22.14 26.54
C GLU A 19 -57.50 -22.00 27.96
N GLN A 20 -56.68 -22.09 28.99
CA GLN A 20 -56.99 -21.45 30.28
C GLN A 20 -56.59 -19.99 30.14
N GLN A 21 -57.57 -19.08 30.18
CA GLN A 21 -57.32 -17.65 30.27
C GLN A 21 -56.48 -17.36 31.52
N LEU A 22 -55.16 -17.26 31.34
CA LEU A 22 -54.23 -16.82 32.38
C LEU A 22 -54.66 -15.41 32.79
N GLN A 23 -55.15 -15.26 34.02
CA GLN A 23 -55.47 -13.95 34.59
C GLN A 23 -54.16 -13.24 34.93
N ILE A 24 -53.70 -12.38 34.02
CA ILE A 24 -52.52 -11.55 34.23
C ILE A 24 -52.87 -10.45 35.25
N PRO A 25 -52.14 -10.33 36.37
CA PRO A 25 -52.34 -9.24 37.34
C PRO A 25 -52.11 -7.86 36.71
N ASN A 26 -52.84 -6.86 37.19
CA ASN A 26 -52.70 -5.47 36.72
C ASN A 26 -51.37 -4.83 37.16
N GLU A 27 -50.68 -5.41 38.15
CA GLU A 27 -49.39 -4.94 38.63
C GLU A 27 -48.41 -6.12 38.70
N LEU A 28 -47.22 -5.96 38.12
CA LEU A 28 -46.16 -6.97 38.13
C LEU A 28 -44.80 -6.34 38.44
N PRO A 29 -43.87 -7.12 39.04
CA PRO A 29 -42.47 -6.75 39.09
C PRO A 29 -41.90 -6.58 37.68
N VAL A 30 -41.03 -5.60 37.48
CA VAL A 30 -40.38 -5.32 36.19
C VAL A 30 -38.94 -5.82 36.23
N LEU A 31 -38.57 -6.56 35.19
CA LEU A 31 -37.18 -6.91 34.89
C LEU A 31 -36.71 -6.11 33.68
N PRO A 32 -35.89 -5.06 33.89
CA PRO A 32 -35.25 -4.34 32.81
C PRO A 32 -34.26 -5.23 32.06
N LEU A 33 -34.43 -5.33 30.75
CA LEU A 33 -33.56 -6.10 29.87
C LEU A 33 -32.59 -5.19 29.13
N ARG A 34 -31.33 -5.65 29.05
CA ARG A 34 -30.30 -5.01 28.24
C ARG A 34 -30.19 -5.73 26.91
N ASP A 35 -30.22 -4.96 25.83
CA ASP A 35 -29.85 -5.39 24.48
C ASP A 35 -30.67 -6.58 23.92
N ILE A 36 -31.88 -6.81 24.45
CA ILE A 36 -32.78 -7.85 23.97
C ILE A 36 -34.23 -7.43 24.16
N VAL A 37 -35.07 -7.79 23.19
CA VAL A 37 -36.53 -7.70 23.26
C VAL A 37 -37.07 -9.12 23.26
N ILE A 38 -37.93 -9.45 24.23
CA ILE A 38 -38.54 -10.77 24.33
C ILE A 38 -39.96 -10.70 23.80
N TYR A 39 -40.30 -11.60 22.89
CA TYR A 39 -41.63 -11.70 22.30
C TYR A 39 -42.49 -12.75 23.04
N PRO A 40 -43.83 -12.70 22.88
CA PRO A 40 -44.71 -13.76 23.32
C PRO A 40 -44.30 -15.14 22.77
N PHE A 41 -44.59 -16.20 23.52
CA PHE A 41 -44.28 -17.61 23.23
C PHE A 41 -42.79 -17.99 23.21
N MET A 42 -41.87 -17.02 23.21
CA MET A 42 -40.44 -17.31 23.31
C MET A 42 -40.07 -17.89 24.67
N ILE A 43 -39.20 -18.90 24.67
CA ILE A 43 -38.55 -19.42 25.87
C ILE A 43 -37.08 -19.04 25.81
N VAL A 44 -36.61 -18.26 26.78
CA VAL A 44 -35.24 -17.73 26.78
C VAL A 44 -34.62 -17.76 28.18
N PRO A 45 -33.35 -18.22 28.32
CA PRO A 45 -32.63 -18.11 29.57
C PRO A 45 -32.10 -16.69 29.77
N LEU A 46 -32.41 -16.07 30.90
CA LEU A 46 -31.92 -14.76 31.30
C LEU A 46 -30.97 -14.85 32.50
N PHE A 47 -29.91 -14.04 32.45
CA PHE A 47 -28.97 -13.89 33.55
C PHE A 47 -29.24 -12.58 34.29
N VAL A 48 -29.51 -12.67 35.58
CA VAL A 48 -29.86 -11.55 36.44
C VAL A 48 -28.75 -11.37 37.47
N SER A 49 -28.15 -10.18 37.48
CA SER A 49 -27.01 -9.84 38.36
C SER A 49 -27.30 -8.68 39.32
N ARG A 50 -28.17 -7.73 38.94
CA ARG A 50 -28.47 -6.55 39.77
C ARG A 50 -29.33 -6.95 40.96
N GLU A 51 -28.98 -6.48 42.16
CA GLU A 51 -29.72 -6.81 43.39
C GLU A 51 -31.21 -6.47 43.30
N LYS A 52 -31.56 -5.28 42.80
CA LYS A 52 -32.97 -4.87 42.58
C LYS A 52 -33.71 -5.82 41.63
N SER A 53 -33.05 -6.27 40.57
CA SER A 53 -33.63 -7.23 39.62
C SER A 53 -33.76 -8.64 40.20
N ILE A 54 -32.81 -9.06 41.05
CA ILE A 54 -32.89 -10.32 41.79
C ILE A 54 -34.10 -10.30 42.74
N ARG A 55 -34.32 -9.19 43.46
CA ARG A 55 -35.50 -9.02 44.32
C ARG A 55 -36.81 -9.06 43.54
N ALA A 56 -36.87 -8.42 42.36
CA ALA A 56 -38.03 -8.51 41.48
C ALA A 56 -38.36 -9.95 41.07
N VAL A 57 -37.33 -10.76 40.81
CA VAL A 57 -37.48 -12.18 40.46
C VAL A 57 -37.94 -13.01 41.67
N ASP A 58 -37.36 -12.79 42.85
CA ASP A 58 -37.76 -13.49 44.07
C ASP A 58 -39.21 -13.16 44.47
N ASP A 59 -39.65 -11.89 44.33
CA ASP A 59 -41.04 -11.47 44.55
C ASP A 59 -42.00 -12.13 43.55
N ALA A 60 -41.66 -12.10 42.26
CA ALA A 60 -42.46 -12.77 41.22
C ALA A 60 -42.63 -14.26 41.50
N LEU A 61 -41.58 -14.95 41.96
CA LEU A 61 -41.63 -16.37 42.33
C LEU A 61 -42.49 -16.66 43.56
N GLY A 62 -42.62 -15.69 44.48
CA GLY A 62 -43.46 -15.78 45.68
C GLY A 62 -44.96 -15.55 45.41
N GLU A 63 -45.30 -14.85 44.32
CA GLU A 63 -46.68 -14.57 43.90
C GLU A 63 -47.12 -15.51 42.75
N ASN A 64 -47.34 -14.95 41.55
CA ASN A 64 -47.94 -15.63 40.40
C ASN A 64 -46.91 -16.22 39.42
N ARG A 65 -45.61 -16.14 39.75
CA ARG A 65 -44.47 -16.44 38.86
C ARG A 65 -44.43 -15.61 37.58
N MET A 66 -45.21 -14.54 37.51
CA MET A 66 -45.25 -13.64 36.36
C MET A 66 -44.36 -12.43 36.59
N ILE A 67 -43.68 -11.99 35.54
CA ILE A 67 -42.79 -10.83 35.55
C ILE A 67 -42.96 -10.05 34.25
N LEU A 68 -42.88 -8.73 34.33
CA LEU A 68 -42.89 -7.87 33.15
C LEU A 68 -41.46 -7.68 32.64
N LEU A 69 -41.22 -8.10 31.41
CA LEU A 69 -39.96 -7.93 30.72
C LEU A 69 -40.02 -6.65 29.88
N ALA A 70 -39.18 -5.67 30.19
CA ALA A 70 -39.15 -4.39 29.48
C ALA A 70 -37.72 -4.05 29.06
N SER A 71 -37.51 -3.75 27.79
CA SER A 71 -36.20 -3.36 27.28
C SER A 71 -35.85 -1.93 27.72
N GLN A 72 -34.57 -1.68 28.00
CA GLN A 72 -34.06 -0.34 28.29
C GLN A 72 -33.73 0.40 26.99
N LYS A 73 -33.97 1.71 26.96
CA LYS A 73 -33.51 2.64 25.91
C LYS A 73 -32.01 2.95 26.05
N ASP A 74 -31.57 3.14 27.30
CA ASP A 74 -30.16 3.36 27.64
C ASP A 74 -29.61 2.08 28.28
N LEU A 75 -28.63 1.45 27.60
CA LEU A 75 -28.02 0.19 28.02
C LEU A 75 -27.05 0.37 29.20
N ASP A 76 -26.45 1.56 29.32
CA ASP A 76 -25.39 1.84 30.30
C ASP A 76 -25.95 2.23 31.67
N LYS A 77 -27.22 2.59 31.74
CA LYS A 77 -27.87 2.97 32.99
C LYS A 77 -28.08 1.75 33.91
N GLU A 78 -27.41 1.74 35.05
CA GLU A 78 -27.54 0.65 36.04
C GLU A 78 -28.92 0.62 36.71
N GLU A 79 -29.48 1.80 37.01
CA GLU A 79 -30.80 1.94 37.62
C GLU A 79 -31.74 2.69 36.66
N PRO A 80 -32.47 1.96 35.78
CA PRO A 80 -33.41 2.58 34.86
C PRO A 80 -34.64 3.12 35.61
N THR A 81 -35.10 4.31 35.23
CA THR A 81 -36.38 4.86 35.64
C THR A 81 -37.47 4.50 34.62
N ALA A 82 -38.71 4.92 34.88
CA ALA A 82 -39.83 4.72 33.97
C ALA A 82 -39.57 5.25 32.54
N GLU A 83 -38.86 6.38 32.43
CA GLU A 83 -38.60 7.05 31.14
C GLU A 83 -37.55 6.32 30.31
N ASP A 84 -36.66 5.58 30.98
CA ASP A 84 -35.59 4.80 30.35
C ASP A 84 -36.07 3.45 29.81
N LEU A 85 -37.31 3.05 30.08
CA LEU A 85 -37.90 1.81 29.58
C LEU A 85 -38.76 2.08 28.35
N TYR A 86 -38.83 1.08 27.47
CA TYR A 86 -39.84 1.08 26.43
C TYR A 86 -41.23 0.85 27.02
N GLN A 87 -42.23 1.53 26.45
CA GLN A 87 -43.59 1.55 27.00
C GLN A 87 -44.32 0.22 26.84
N ILE A 88 -43.94 -0.59 25.84
CA ILE A 88 -44.52 -1.91 25.60
C ILE A 88 -43.47 -2.96 25.95
N GLY A 89 -43.86 -3.88 26.84
CA GLY A 89 -43.05 -5.03 27.22
C GLY A 89 -43.81 -6.32 27.05
N THR A 90 -43.20 -7.41 27.50
CA THR A 90 -43.79 -8.76 27.45
C THR A 90 -43.96 -9.29 28.86
N VAL A 91 -45.18 -9.66 29.21
CA VAL A 91 -45.46 -10.43 30.41
C VAL A 91 -44.93 -11.84 30.18
N ALA A 92 -44.11 -12.33 31.09
CA ALA A 92 -43.51 -13.65 31.01
C ALA A 92 -43.72 -14.42 32.30
N VAL A 93 -43.76 -15.75 32.20
CA VAL A 93 -43.75 -16.66 33.35
C VAL A 93 -42.35 -17.19 33.60
N ILE A 94 -41.93 -17.22 34.85
CA ILE A 94 -40.65 -17.80 35.28
C ILE A 94 -40.85 -19.31 35.39
N MET A 95 -40.30 -20.04 34.43
CA MET A 95 -40.39 -21.51 34.35
C MET A 95 -39.46 -22.18 35.36
N ARG A 96 -38.21 -21.70 35.43
CA ARG A 96 -37.17 -22.24 36.32
C ARG A 96 -36.25 -21.13 36.79
N MET A 97 -35.68 -21.30 37.98
CA MET A 97 -34.68 -20.42 38.56
C MET A 97 -33.53 -21.25 39.14
N LEU A 98 -32.30 -20.82 38.85
CA LEU A 98 -31.07 -21.42 39.36
C LEU A 98 -30.19 -20.33 39.95
N LYS A 99 -29.87 -20.43 41.25
CA LYS A 99 -28.86 -19.56 41.89
C LYS A 99 -27.47 -20.10 41.59
N LEU A 100 -26.61 -19.25 41.04
CA LEU A 100 -25.22 -19.58 40.73
C LEU A 100 -24.32 -19.34 41.95
N PRO A 101 -23.15 -20.01 42.04
CA PRO A 101 -22.24 -19.87 43.19
C PRO A 101 -21.66 -18.46 43.38
N ASP A 102 -21.70 -17.64 42.34
CA ASP A 102 -21.21 -16.26 42.31
C ASP A 102 -22.26 -15.22 42.76
N GLY A 103 -23.43 -15.67 43.22
CA GLY A 103 -24.53 -14.81 43.66
C GLY A 103 -25.45 -14.33 42.54
N ARG A 104 -25.16 -14.63 41.27
CA ARG A 104 -26.07 -14.33 40.14
C ARG A 104 -27.19 -15.37 40.05
N ILE A 105 -28.29 -15.00 39.40
CA ILE A 105 -29.40 -15.91 39.16
C ILE A 105 -29.57 -16.12 37.65
N ARG A 106 -29.75 -17.38 37.24
CA ARG A 106 -30.20 -17.74 35.90
C ARG A 106 -31.65 -18.15 35.95
N ILE A 107 -32.51 -17.44 35.24
CA ILE A 107 -33.94 -17.78 35.10
C ILE A 107 -34.23 -18.25 33.68
N LEU A 108 -35.16 -19.17 33.53
CA LEU A 108 -35.75 -19.54 32.25
C LEU A 108 -37.16 -18.95 32.21
N VAL A 109 -37.41 -18.05 31.28
CA VAL A 109 -38.71 -17.36 31.16
C VAL A 109 -39.41 -17.73 29.86
N GLN A 110 -40.74 -17.77 29.90
CA GLN A 110 -41.58 -17.91 28.71
C GLN A 110 -42.46 -16.68 28.55
N GLY A 111 -42.35 -15.99 27.41
CA GLY A 111 -43.24 -14.87 27.07
C GLY A 111 -44.69 -15.34 26.92
N LEU A 112 -45.64 -14.60 27.49
CA LEU A 112 -47.07 -14.92 27.45
C LEU A 112 -47.84 -13.93 26.58
N ALA A 113 -47.74 -12.64 26.88
CA ALA A 113 -48.54 -11.61 26.22
C ALA A 113 -47.83 -10.25 26.22
N ARG A 114 -48.17 -9.41 25.25
CA ARG A 114 -47.75 -8.00 25.22
C ARG A 114 -48.51 -7.21 26.28
N ALA A 115 -47.82 -6.32 26.96
CA ALA A 115 -48.45 -5.39 27.88
C ALA A 115 -47.85 -3.99 27.76
N ARG A 116 -48.72 -2.99 27.86
CA ARG A 116 -48.35 -1.58 27.95
C ARG A 116 -48.13 -1.20 29.40
N ILE A 117 -47.01 -0.54 29.69
CA ILE A 117 -46.72 0.07 30.98
C ILE A 117 -47.52 1.37 31.09
N GLU A 118 -48.42 1.45 32.07
CA GLU A 118 -49.19 2.66 32.38
C GLU A 118 -48.46 3.56 33.37
N SER A 119 -47.85 2.95 34.40
CA SER A 119 -47.06 3.66 35.40
C SER A 119 -46.03 2.72 36.02
N VAL A 120 -44.89 3.27 36.44
CA VAL A 120 -43.83 2.53 37.14
C VAL A 120 -43.64 3.16 38.51
N GLU A 121 -43.77 2.34 39.54
CA GLU A 121 -43.43 2.70 40.91
C GLU A 121 -41.99 2.30 41.19
N ALA A 122 -41.15 3.32 41.42
CA ALA A 122 -39.70 3.17 41.66
C ALA A 122 -39.30 3.42 43.13
N SER A 123 -40.26 3.60 44.02
CA SER A 123 -40.07 3.94 45.45
C SER A 123 -39.69 2.74 46.33
N GLY A 124 -39.68 1.52 45.78
CA GLY A 124 -39.44 0.26 46.52
C GLY A 124 -38.07 -0.37 46.29
N GLU A 125 -37.90 -1.62 46.74
CA GLU A 125 -36.66 -2.40 46.60
C GLU A 125 -36.41 -2.90 45.17
N TYR A 126 -37.40 -2.80 44.29
CA TYR A 126 -37.38 -3.14 42.88
C TYR A 126 -38.46 -2.34 42.12
N LEU A 127 -38.43 -2.36 40.79
CA LEU A 127 -39.42 -1.67 39.96
C LEU A 127 -40.71 -2.49 39.88
N ARG A 128 -41.85 -1.83 40.12
CA ARG A 128 -43.18 -2.41 39.91
C ARG A 128 -43.93 -1.58 38.88
N ALA A 129 -44.60 -2.21 37.93
CA ALA A 129 -45.36 -1.51 36.92
C ALA A 129 -46.83 -1.91 36.94
N ARG A 130 -47.70 -0.91 36.83
CA ARG A 130 -49.09 -1.13 36.41
C ARG A 130 -49.12 -1.30 34.91
N LEU A 131 -49.76 -2.37 34.46
CA LEU A 131 -49.75 -2.79 33.07
C LEU A 131 -51.15 -3.04 32.55
N GLN A 132 -51.32 -2.79 31.25
CA GLN A 132 -52.50 -3.14 30.50
C GLN A 132 -52.12 -4.15 29.42
N VAL A 133 -52.68 -5.36 29.49
CA VAL A 133 -52.48 -6.37 28.46
C VAL A 133 -53.04 -5.85 27.13
N ILE A 134 -52.22 -5.86 26.09
CA ILE A 134 -52.62 -5.40 24.77
C ILE A 134 -53.42 -6.50 24.10
N GLN A 135 -54.68 -6.22 23.75
CA GLN A 135 -55.47 -7.11 22.91
C GLN A 135 -54.99 -7.01 21.46
N GLU A 136 -54.62 -8.14 20.88
CA GLU A 136 -54.15 -8.19 19.50
C GLU A 136 -55.34 -8.06 18.54
N THR A 137 -55.15 -7.26 17.47
CA THR A 137 -56.13 -7.19 16.39
C THR A 137 -55.79 -8.29 15.39
N SER A 138 -56.61 -9.34 15.41
CA SER A 138 -56.47 -10.48 14.51
C SER A 138 -56.62 -10.04 13.05
N ALA A 139 -55.85 -10.69 12.18
CA ALA A 139 -55.91 -10.45 10.76
C ALA A 139 -57.33 -10.77 10.21
N PRO A 140 -57.80 -10.06 9.17
CA PRO A 140 -59.07 -10.38 8.55
C PRO A 140 -59.08 -11.82 8.05
N GLU A 141 -60.11 -12.60 8.41
CA GLU A 141 -60.26 -13.96 7.92
C GLU A 141 -60.27 -13.98 6.38
N ARG A 142 -59.47 -14.86 5.76
CA ARG A 142 -59.37 -15.06 4.31
C ARG A 142 -58.86 -13.85 3.50
N SER A 143 -58.01 -13.02 4.09
CA SER A 143 -57.28 -11.99 3.32
C SER A 143 -56.18 -12.61 2.46
N LEU A 144 -56.34 -12.52 1.12
CA LEU A 144 -55.31 -12.92 0.14
C LEU A 144 -53.96 -12.22 0.39
N GLU A 145 -54.00 -10.99 0.93
CA GLU A 145 -52.77 -10.24 1.25
C GLU A 145 -52.01 -10.90 2.41
N VAL A 146 -52.72 -11.34 3.44
CA VAL A 146 -52.12 -11.96 4.63
C VAL A 146 -51.50 -13.31 4.26
N GLU A 147 -52.19 -14.11 3.43
CA GLU A 147 -51.65 -15.37 2.92
C GLU A 147 -50.37 -15.15 2.09
N ALA A 148 -50.33 -14.11 1.25
CA ALA A 148 -49.15 -13.76 0.47
C ALA A 148 -47.98 -13.32 1.38
N LEU A 149 -48.25 -12.51 2.40
CA LEU A 149 -47.25 -12.07 3.37
C LEU A 149 -46.68 -13.25 4.17
N ILE A 150 -47.52 -14.18 4.62
CA ILE A 150 -47.08 -15.39 5.33
C ILE A 150 -46.11 -16.19 4.45
N ARG A 151 -46.47 -16.43 3.18
CA ARG A 151 -45.58 -17.14 2.24
C ARG A 151 -44.26 -16.41 2.03
N ASN A 152 -44.29 -15.08 1.89
CA ASN A 152 -43.10 -14.27 1.70
C ASN A 152 -42.17 -14.32 2.92
N VAL A 153 -42.72 -14.19 4.13
CA VAL A 153 -41.93 -14.25 5.37
C VAL A 153 -41.32 -15.64 5.54
N ARG A 154 -42.06 -16.72 5.30
CA ARG A 154 -41.52 -18.10 5.36
C ARG A 154 -40.36 -18.29 4.38
N ALA A 155 -40.56 -17.92 3.11
CA ALA A 155 -39.53 -18.03 2.07
C ALA A 155 -38.30 -17.17 2.40
N SER A 156 -38.51 -15.99 2.97
CA SER A 156 -37.43 -15.08 3.35
C SER A 156 -36.66 -15.59 4.57
N MET A 157 -37.33 -16.21 5.55
CA MET A 157 -36.66 -16.87 6.68
C MET A 157 -35.80 -18.05 6.23
N GLU A 158 -36.30 -18.87 5.30
CA GLU A 158 -35.54 -19.96 4.69
C GLU A 158 -34.32 -19.44 3.93
N LYS A 159 -34.49 -18.36 3.15
CA LYS A 159 -33.38 -17.69 2.46
C LYS A 159 -32.34 -17.15 3.45
N ALA A 160 -32.76 -16.50 4.53
CA ALA A 160 -31.84 -16.00 5.56
C ALA A 160 -31.04 -17.13 6.22
N ALA A 161 -31.68 -18.27 6.53
CA ALA A 161 -31.00 -19.45 7.07
C ALA A 161 -29.93 -19.98 6.08
N ASN A 162 -30.27 -20.08 4.79
CA ASN A 162 -29.33 -20.53 3.74
C ASN A 162 -28.16 -19.56 3.52
N LEU A 163 -28.35 -18.27 3.80
CA LEU A 163 -27.30 -17.25 3.76
C LEU A 163 -26.42 -17.22 5.02
N GLY A 164 -26.66 -18.12 5.99
CA GLY A 164 -25.79 -18.33 7.14
C GLY A 164 -26.31 -17.78 8.47
N LYS A 165 -27.56 -17.31 8.56
CA LYS A 165 -28.17 -17.01 9.87
C LYS A 165 -28.39 -18.29 10.66
N ASN A 166 -28.05 -18.24 11.94
CA ASN A 166 -28.07 -19.41 12.82
C ASN A 166 -29.49 -19.68 13.37
N ILE A 167 -30.35 -20.26 12.54
CA ILE A 167 -31.71 -20.63 12.92
C ILE A 167 -31.78 -22.15 13.07
N SER A 168 -32.24 -22.62 14.23
CA SER A 168 -32.35 -24.06 14.50
C SER A 168 -33.31 -24.74 13.50
N PRO A 169 -33.01 -25.95 13.02
CA PRO A 169 -33.90 -26.72 12.15
C PRO A 169 -35.31 -26.91 12.74
N GLU A 170 -35.39 -27.05 14.07
CA GLU A 170 -36.66 -27.20 14.79
C GLU A 170 -37.53 -25.94 14.67
N VAL A 171 -36.91 -24.76 14.78
CA VAL A 171 -37.58 -23.46 14.62
C VAL A 171 -38.04 -23.27 13.17
N MET A 172 -37.21 -23.65 12.20
CA MET A 172 -37.59 -23.60 10.78
C MET A 172 -38.79 -24.50 10.46
N ALA A 173 -38.86 -25.69 11.07
CA ALA A 173 -40.00 -26.58 10.91
C ALA A 173 -41.30 -25.99 11.50
N ILE A 174 -41.20 -25.26 12.63
CA ILE A 174 -42.35 -24.54 13.20
C ILE A 174 -42.79 -23.41 12.27
N ILE A 175 -41.86 -22.56 11.81
CA ILE A 175 -42.13 -21.45 10.89
C ILE A 175 -42.84 -21.93 9.62
N ALA A 176 -42.40 -23.07 9.06
CA ALA A 176 -42.97 -23.63 7.83
C ALA A 176 -44.47 -23.99 7.95
N ASN A 177 -44.92 -24.35 9.16
CA ASN A 177 -46.28 -24.82 9.44
C ASN A 177 -47.16 -23.78 10.16
N LEU A 178 -46.64 -22.57 10.42
CA LEU A 178 -47.33 -21.58 11.24
C LEU A 178 -48.17 -20.62 10.41
N ASP A 179 -49.49 -20.81 10.40
CA ASP A 179 -50.44 -19.99 9.62
C ASP A 179 -50.90 -18.70 10.32
N ASP A 180 -50.60 -18.54 11.61
CA ASP A 180 -50.95 -17.33 12.36
C ASP A 180 -49.95 -16.20 12.09
N ALA A 181 -50.44 -15.09 11.51
CA ALA A 181 -49.63 -13.93 11.15
C ALA A 181 -48.91 -13.30 12.35
N GLY A 182 -49.59 -13.24 13.49
CA GLY A 182 -49.05 -12.62 14.70
C GLY A 182 -47.89 -13.41 15.29
N ARG A 183 -48.06 -14.72 15.46
CA ARG A 183 -47.04 -15.65 15.95
C ARG A 183 -45.89 -15.77 14.97
N LEU A 184 -46.16 -15.80 13.66
CA LEU A 184 -45.12 -15.87 12.64
C LEU A 184 -44.22 -14.62 12.67
N ALA A 185 -44.82 -13.44 12.84
CA ALA A 185 -44.05 -12.20 12.98
C ALA A 185 -43.14 -12.25 14.23
N ASP A 186 -43.67 -12.69 15.37
CA ASP A 186 -42.95 -12.75 16.65
C ASP A 186 -41.79 -13.75 16.61
N LEU A 187 -42.08 -14.96 16.10
CA LEU A 187 -41.08 -16.01 15.95
C LEU A 187 -40.00 -15.59 14.96
N SER A 188 -40.37 -14.94 13.85
CA SER A 188 -39.39 -14.46 12.86
C SER A 188 -38.51 -13.35 13.44
N ALA A 189 -39.10 -12.33 14.08
CA ALA A 189 -38.36 -11.22 14.68
C ALA A 189 -37.36 -11.70 15.76
N SER A 190 -37.76 -12.68 16.56
CA SER A 190 -36.91 -13.26 17.61
C SER A 190 -35.66 -13.99 17.11
N ASN A 191 -35.67 -14.45 15.86
CA ASN A 191 -34.57 -15.20 15.25
C ASN A 191 -33.73 -14.36 14.27
N LEU A 192 -34.03 -13.06 14.11
CA LEU A 192 -33.33 -12.17 13.19
C LEU A 192 -32.15 -11.42 13.80
N GLU A 193 -31.99 -11.46 15.13
CA GLU A 193 -30.95 -10.71 15.87
C GLU A 193 -31.01 -9.20 15.57
N LEU A 194 -32.23 -8.65 15.61
CA LEU A 194 -32.48 -7.24 15.34
C LEU A 194 -31.91 -6.36 16.46
N LYS A 195 -31.52 -5.13 16.09
CA LYS A 195 -31.25 -4.07 17.08
C LYS A 195 -32.49 -3.81 17.92
N VAL A 196 -32.30 -3.41 19.18
CA VAL A 196 -33.39 -3.19 20.14
C VAL A 196 -34.46 -2.26 19.58
N GLU A 197 -34.09 -1.18 18.87
CA GLU A 197 -35.06 -0.25 18.30
C GLU A 197 -35.95 -0.89 17.24
N ASP A 198 -35.37 -1.68 16.35
CA ASP A 198 -36.11 -2.40 15.31
C ASP A 198 -36.95 -3.53 15.90
N ALA A 199 -36.39 -4.30 16.84
CA ALA A 199 -37.09 -5.36 17.55
C ALA A 199 -38.30 -4.80 18.31
N GLN A 200 -38.11 -3.68 19.02
CA GLN A 200 -39.16 -2.99 19.74
C GLN A 200 -40.24 -2.47 18.80
N SER A 201 -39.86 -1.95 17.62
CA SER A 201 -40.83 -1.49 16.61
C SER A 201 -41.79 -2.60 16.15
N VAL A 202 -41.37 -3.87 16.25
CA VAL A 202 -42.24 -5.03 15.99
C VAL A 202 -43.12 -5.34 17.21
N LEU A 203 -42.56 -5.29 18.41
CA LEU A 203 -43.30 -5.56 19.65
C LEU A 203 -44.44 -4.54 19.87
N ASP A 204 -44.22 -3.30 19.47
CA ASP A 204 -45.15 -2.17 19.63
C ASP A 204 -46.44 -2.30 18.80
N ILE A 205 -46.44 -3.15 17.76
CA ILE A 205 -47.55 -3.26 16.81
C ILE A 205 -48.58 -4.30 17.30
N ALA A 206 -49.77 -3.83 17.66
CA ALA A 206 -50.89 -4.67 18.08
C ALA A 206 -51.64 -5.34 16.90
N ASP A 207 -51.62 -4.73 15.71
CA ASP A 207 -52.23 -5.29 14.50
C ASP A 207 -51.32 -6.37 13.90
N THR A 208 -51.82 -7.61 13.85
CA THR A 208 -51.04 -8.78 13.42
C THR A 208 -50.57 -8.67 11.95
N THR A 209 -51.37 -8.03 11.08
CA THR A 209 -51.02 -7.88 9.65
C THR A 209 -49.93 -6.83 9.47
N ALA A 210 -50.07 -5.67 10.12
CA ALA A 210 -49.07 -4.62 10.13
C ALA A 210 -47.75 -5.10 10.76
N ARG A 211 -47.83 -5.92 11.82
CA ARG A 211 -46.67 -6.52 12.46
C ARG A 211 -45.93 -7.47 11.50
N LEU A 212 -46.67 -8.32 10.79
CA LEU A 212 -46.09 -9.21 9.77
C LEU A 212 -45.44 -8.43 8.62
N ARG A 213 -46.06 -7.34 8.15
CA ARG A 213 -45.46 -6.43 7.15
C ARG A 213 -44.15 -5.84 7.66
N ARG A 214 -44.12 -5.34 8.90
CA ARG A 214 -42.93 -4.75 9.50
C ARG A 214 -41.77 -5.74 9.60
N VAL A 215 -42.06 -6.97 10.02
CA VAL A 215 -41.04 -8.03 10.08
C VAL A 215 -40.54 -8.41 8.68
N ASN A 216 -41.44 -8.49 7.69
CA ASN A 216 -41.06 -8.76 6.32
C ASN A 216 -40.10 -7.69 5.75
N GLU A 217 -40.33 -6.40 6.05
CA GLU A 217 -39.43 -5.32 5.67
C GLU A 217 -38.04 -5.46 6.30
N LEU A 218 -37.97 -5.75 7.60
CA LEU A 218 -36.72 -5.94 8.33
C LEU A 218 -35.95 -7.16 7.82
N LEU A 219 -36.67 -8.25 7.58
CA LEU A 219 -36.12 -9.50 7.04
C LEU A 219 -35.52 -9.30 5.64
N ASN A 220 -36.17 -8.52 4.76
CA ASN A 220 -35.63 -8.20 3.44
C ASN A 220 -34.32 -7.41 3.52
N LYS A 221 -34.26 -6.39 4.40
CA LYS A 221 -33.02 -5.63 4.65
C LYS A 221 -31.90 -6.53 5.16
N GLU A 222 -32.22 -7.45 6.07
CA GLU A 222 -31.23 -8.39 6.61
C GLU A 222 -30.70 -9.35 5.52
N ILE A 223 -31.58 -9.84 4.64
CA ILE A 223 -31.19 -10.68 3.51
C ILE A 223 -30.25 -9.95 2.54
N GLU A 224 -30.47 -8.66 2.28
CA GLU A 224 -29.57 -7.85 1.45
C GLU A 224 -28.17 -7.78 2.07
N VAL A 225 -28.09 -7.50 3.38
CA VAL A 225 -26.82 -7.47 4.13
C VAL A 225 -26.12 -8.83 4.07
N LEU A 226 -26.84 -9.92 4.33
CA LEU A 226 -26.29 -11.28 4.30
C LEU A 226 -25.80 -11.67 2.89
N THR A 227 -26.51 -11.23 1.85
CA THR A 227 -26.11 -11.50 0.45
C THR A 227 -24.78 -10.82 0.13
N VAL A 228 -24.62 -9.53 0.47
CA VAL A 228 -23.37 -8.79 0.28
C VAL A 228 -22.23 -9.43 1.10
N GLN A 229 -22.51 -9.85 2.33
CA GLN A 229 -21.53 -10.53 3.18
C GLN A 229 -21.06 -11.86 2.56
N GLN A 230 -21.96 -12.63 1.96
CA GLN A 230 -21.64 -13.87 1.28
C GLN A 230 -20.81 -13.63 0.01
N GLU A 231 -21.13 -12.59 -0.77
CA GLU A 231 -20.34 -12.20 -1.96
C GLU A 231 -18.91 -11.80 -1.57
N ILE A 232 -18.75 -10.98 -0.53
CA ILE A 232 -17.43 -10.60 0.00
C ILE A 232 -16.65 -11.83 0.45
N ASN A 233 -17.29 -12.73 1.21
CA ASN A 233 -16.65 -13.96 1.66
C ASN A 233 -16.25 -14.89 0.51
N THR A 234 -17.07 -14.96 -0.53
CA THR A 234 -16.79 -15.77 -1.73
C THR A 234 -15.62 -15.20 -2.53
N GLN A 235 -15.59 -13.87 -2.72
CA GLN A 235 -14.48 -13.18 -3.38
C GLN A 235 -13.17 -13.33 -2.59
N ALA A 236 -13.21 -13.11 -1.28
CA ALA A 236 -12.05 -13.29 -0.41
C ALA A 236 -11.51 -14.73 -0.44
N ARG A 237 -12.40 -15.74 -0.44
CA ARG A 237 -12.00 -17.15 -0.61
C ARG A 237 -11.40 -17.42 -1.98
N ALA A 238 -11.96 -16.86 -3.05
CA ALA A 238 -11.40 -17.02 -4.40
C ALA A 238 -10.00 -16.40 -4.53
N ASP A 239 -9.77 -15.24 -3.91
CA ASP A 239 -8.47 -14.58 -3.89
C ASP A 239 -7.45 -15.33 -3.03
N ILE A 240 -7.87 -15.91 -1.90
CA ILE A 240 -7.04 -16.78 -1.06
C ILE A 240 -6.69 -18.08 -1.79
N ASP A 241 -7.65 -18.75 -2.42
CA ASP A 241 -7.43 -20.00 -3.17
C ASP A 241 -6.51 -19.76 -4.37
N ARG A 242 -6.67 -18.63 -5.07
CA ARG A 242 -5.77 -18.23 -6.16
C ARG A 242 -4.35 -17.99 -5.65
N SER A 243 -4.21 -17.28 -4.52
CA SER A 243 -2.91 -16.98 -3.90
C SER A 243 -2.22 -18.24 -3.35
N GLN A 244 -2.97 -19.15 -2.73
CA GLN A 244 -2.45 -20.45 -2.26
C GLN A 244 -2.05 -21.34 -3.43
N ARG A 245 -2.86 -21.41 -4.49
CA ARG A 245 -2.53 -22.16 -5.70
C ARG A 245 -1.27 -21.60 -6.37
N GLU A 246 -1.14 -20.28 -6.46
CA GLU A 246 0.05 -19.62 -7.00
C GLU A 246 1.29 -19.86 -6.13
N PHE A 247 1.15 -19.78 -4.80
CA PHE A 247 2.23 -20.10 -3.86
C PHE A 247 2.69 -21.56 -3.99
N TYR A 248 1.75 -22.50 -4.09
CA TYR A 248 2.05 -23.92 -4.25
C TYR A 248 2.70 -24.21 -5.60
N LEU A 249 2.21 -23.63 -6.70
CA LEU A 249 2.82 -23.75 -8.02
C LEU A 249 4.21 -23.11 -8.06
N ARG A 250 4.45 -22.00 -7.36
CA ARG A 250 5.80 -21.41 -7.22
C ARG A 250 6.73 -22.28 -6.41
N GLN A 251 6.26 -22.92 -5.34
CA GLN A 251 7.07 -23.88 -4.60
C GLN A 251 7.39 -25.12 -5.44
N GLN A 252 6.43 -25.62 -6.22
CA GLN A 252 6.67 -26.71 -7.16
C GLN A 252 7.64 -26.30 -8.27
N LEU A 253 7.49 -25.12 -8.87
CA LEU A 253 8.45 -24.58 -9.84
C LEU A 253 9.83 -24.42 -9.23
N LYS A 254 9.95 -23.95 -7.98
CA LYS A 254 11.23 -23.82 -7.28
C LYS A 254 11.87 -25.17 -6.99
N ALA A 255 11.08 -26.18 -6.63
CA ALA A 255 11.54 -27.56 -6.44
C ALA A 255 11.99 -28.17 -7.79
N ILE A 256 11.18 -28.00 -8.84
CA ILE A 256 11.48 -28.46 -10.20
C ILE A 256 12.74 -27.77 -10.75
N GLN A 257 12.90 -26.45 -10.59
CA GLN A 257 14.09 -25.70 -11.00
C GLN A 257 15.34 -26.10 -10.21
N SER A 258 15.18 -26.49 -8.94
CA SER A 258 16.28 -27.02 -8.12
C SER A 258 16.67 -28.45 -8.52
N GLU A 259 15.75 -29.26 -9.04
CA GLU A 259 16.03 -30.60 -9.57
C GLU A 259 16.55 -30.58 -11.02
N LEU A 260 16.13 -29.61 -11.83
CA LEU A 260 16.53 -29.46 -13.24
C LEU A 260 17.85 -28.72 -13.45
N GLY A 261 18.42 -28.07 -12.42
CA GLY A 261 19.70 -27.36 -12.52
C GLY A 261 19.68 -26.06 -13.36
N GLU A 262 18.58 -25.75 -14.03
CA GLU A 262 18.41 -24.56 -14.90
C GLU A 262 18.09 -23.26 -14.12
N GLY A 263 17.82 -23.34 -12.81
CA GLY A 263 17.51 -22.18 -11.98
C GLY A 263 18.72 -21.37 -11.49
N ASN A 264 19.95 -21.81 -11.76
CA ASN A 264 21.16 -21.24 -11.16
C ASN A 264 21.59 -19.91 -11.81
N GLU A 265 21.44 -19.73 -13.12
CA GLU A 265 22.04 -18.60 -13.83
C GLU A 265 21.44 -17.24 -13.47
N LEU A 266 20.10 -17.11 -13.43
CA LEU A 266 19.46 -15.84 -13.07
C LEU A 266 19.68 -15.48 -11.60
N ALA A 267 19.66 -16.49 -10.71
CA ALA A 267 19.89 -16.27 -9.29
C ALA A 267 21.34 -15.83 -9.01
N GLU A 268 22.29 -16.43 -9.72
CA GLU A 268 23.70 -16.06 -9.68
C GLU A 268 23.93 -14.65 -10.25
N GLU A 269 23.30 -14.30 -11.38
CA GLU A 269 23.35 -12.95 -11.97
C GLU A 269 22.82 -11.88 -11.00
N ILE A 270 21.69 -12.13 -10.34
CA ILE A 270 21.11 -11.22 -9.35
C ILE A 270 22.04 -11.04 -8.14
N ALA A 271 22.68 -12.12 -7.68
CA ALA A 271 23.65 -12.06 -6.59
C ALA A 271 24.88 -11.21 -6.99
N GLN A 272 25.41 -11.42 -8.19
CA GLN A 272 26.53 -10.63 -8.73
C GLN A 272 26.18 -9.13 -8.86
N LEU A 273 24.99 -8.81 -9.39
CA LEU A 273 24.54 -7.41 -9.50
C LEU A 273 24.39 -6.76 -8.13
N ARG A 274 23.92 -7.50 -7.12
CA ARG A 274 23.81 -6.98 -5.74
C ARG A 274 25.19 -6.66 -5.16
N GLU A 275 26.15 -7.56 -5.31
CA GLU A 275 27.53 -7.33 -4.87
C GLU A 275 28.16 -6.12 -5.57
N LYS A 276 27.91 -5.97 -6.88
CA LYS A 276 28.37 -4.80 -7.65
C LYS A 276 27.76 -3.48 -7.13
N ILE A 277 26.47 -3.47 -6.75
CA ILE A 277 25.84 -2.26 -6.18
C ILE A 277 26.52 -1.87 -4.86
N GLU A 278 26.74 -2.85 -3.97
CA GLU A 278 27.37 -2.60 -2.67
C GLU A 278 28.83 -2.13 -2.82
N THR A 279 29.57 -2.70 -3.76
CA THR A 279 30.98 -2.34 -4.01
C THR A 279 31.15 -1.00 -4.73
N ALA A 280 30.19 -0.58 -5.56
CA ALA A 280 30.23 0.69 -6.28
C ALA A 280 30.20 1.93 -5.36
N LYS A 281 29.61 1.79 -4.15
CA LYS A 281 29.40 2.87 -3.16
C LYS A 281 28.69 4.07 -3.79
N MET A 282 27.49 3.80 -4.31
CA MET A 282 26.63 4.81 -4.92
C MET A 282 26.13 5.83 -3.87
N PRO A 283 25.82 7.07 -4.27
CA PRO A 283 25.05 7.99 -3.44
C PRO A 283 23.66 7.42 -3.11
N LYS A 284 23.09 7.78 -1.95
CA LYS A 284 21.79 7.23 -1.49
C LYS A 284 20.68 7.23 -2.56
N PRO A 285 20.42 8.34 -3.30
CA PRO A 285 19.35 8.34 -4.30
C PRO A 285 19.60 7.36 -5.46
N ALA A 286 20.86 7.16 -5.83
CA ALA A 286 21.28 6.23 -6.86
C ALA A 286 21.19 4.77 -6.39
N GLU A 287 21.64 4.51 -5.16
CA GLU A 287 21.57 3.19 -4.53
C GLU A 287 20.14 2.70 -4.33
N GLU A 288 19.25 3.57 -3.81
CA GLU A 288 17.83 3.25 -3.62
C GLU A 288 17.13 2.90 -4.95
N GLU A 289 17.43 3.65 -6.01
CA GLU A 289 16.88 3.38 -7.34
C GLU A 289 17.43 2.07 -7.94
N ALA A 290 18.74 1.81 -7.81
CA ALA A 290 19.35 0.57 -8.27
C ALA A 290 18.77 -0.66 -7.56
N LEU A 291 18.60 -0.60 -6.22
CA LEU A 291 17.96 -1.67 -5.45
C LEU A 291 16.48 -1.86 -5.81
N ARG A 292 15.76 -0.78 -6.11
CA ARG A 292 14.36 -0.85 -6.57
C ARG A 292 14.26 -1.55 -7.93
N GLN A 293 15.16 -1.22 -8.86
CA GLN A 293 15.22 -1.87 -10.17
C GLN A 293 15.68 -3.34 -10.07
N LEU A 294 16.63 -3.67 -9.18
CA LEU A 294 17.05 -5.06 -8.93
C LEU A 294 15.88 -5.93 -8.43
N LYS A 295 15.10 -5.43 -7.46
CA LYS A 295 13.86 -6.12 -7.00
C LYS A 295 12.83 -6.30 -8.10
N LYS A 296 12.79 -5.39 -9.08
CA LYS A 296 11.93 -5.54 -10.25
C LYS A 296 12.46 -6.66 -11.15
N LEU A 297 13.77 -6.69 -11.43
CA LEU A 297 14.43 -7.73 -12.22
C LEU A 297 14.21 -9.13 -11.64
N GLU A 298 14.30 -9.28 -10.30
CA GLU A 298 14.03 -10.52 -9.56
C GLU A 298 12.63 -11.14 -9.84
N ARG A 299 11.66 -10.33 -10.27
CA ARG A 299 10.27 -10.76 -10.51
C ARG A 299 9.94 -10.93 -11.99
N MET A 300 10.85 -10.56 -12.89
CA MET A 300 10.61 -10.54 -14.33
C MET A 300 11.01 -11.86 -14.98
N HIS A 301 10.36 -12.20 -16.10
CA HIS A 301 10.71 -13.38 -16.89
C HIS A 301 12.00 -13.13 -17.68
N PRO A 302 12.97 -14.07 -17.73
CA PRO A 302 14.25 -13.88 -18.43
C PRO A 302 14.15 -13.43 -19.89
N ASP A 303 13.20 -13.99 -20.64
CA ASP A 303 13.05 -13.74 -22.09
C ASP A 303 12.29 -12.47 -22.47
N ALA A 304 11.80 -11.69 -21.49
CA ALA A 304 11.06 -10.47 -21.81
C ALA A 304 11.99 -9.34 -22.30
N ALA A 305 11.57 -8.59 -23.34
CA ALA A 305 12.35 -7.47 -23.87
C ALA A 305 12.66 -6.38 -22.83
N GLU A 306 11.75 -6.19 -21.86
CA GLU A 306 11.98 -5.30 -20.73
C GLU A 306 13.11 -5.78 -19.81
N THR A 307 13.29 -7.09 -19.66
CA THR A 307 14.35 -7.70 -18.83
C THR A 307 15.71 -7.41 -19.42
N ALA A 308 15.88 -7.60 -20.74
CA ALA A 308 17.14 -7.27 -21.43
C ALA A 308 17.51 -5.78 -21.30
N THR A 309 16.52 -4.89 -21.42
CA THR A 309 16.71 -3.45 -21.26
C THR A 309 17.11 -3.09 -19.83
N LEU A 310 16.50 -3.75 -18.84
CA LEU A 310 16.79 -3.53 -17.42
C LEU A 310 18.17 -4.07 -17.03
N ARG A 311 18.57 -5.25 -17.56
CA ARG A 311 19.92 -5.80 -17.38
C ARG A 311 20.99 -4.83 -17.86
N ASN A 312 20.89 -4.35 -19.09
CA ASN A 312 21.83 -3.37 -19.64
C ASN A 312 21.88 -2.08 -18.79
N TRP A 313 20.73 -1.60 -18.32
CA TRP A 313 20.68 -0.45 -17.42
C TRP A 313 21.40 -0.71 -16.09
N MET A 314 21.19 -1.90 -15.48
CA MET A 314 21.85 -2.30 -14.23
C MET A 314 23.36 -2.45 -14.41
N GLU A 315 23.81 -2.99 -15.53
CA GLU A 315 25.24 -3.08 -15.89
C GLU A 315 25.86 -1.70 -15.99
N ILE A 316 25.26 -0.78 -16.78
CA ILE A 316 25.75 0.59 -16.90
C ILE A 316 25.78 1.28 -15.52
N MET A 317 24.71 1.13 -14.74
CA MET A 317 24.59 1.74 -13.42
C MET A 317 25.68 1.26 -12.45
N THR A 318 26.02 -0.02 -12.49
CA THR A 318 27.04 -0.63 -11.62
C THR A 318 28.47 -0.41 -12.10
N ASP A 319 28.68 -0.30 -13.41
CA ASP A 319 30.00 -0.04 -14.00
C ASP A 319 30.43 1.42 -13.90
N LEU A 320 29.49 2.33 -13.63
CA LEU A 320 29.82 3.74 -13.43
C LEU A 320 30.71 3.93 -12.18
N PRO A 321 31.79 4.75 -12.29
CA PRO A 321 32.75 4.92 -11.20
C PRO A 321 32.25 5.93 -10.16
N TRP A 322 31.22 5.61 -9.38
CA TRP A 322 30.62 6.53 -8.40
C TRP A 322 31.62 7.10 -7.38
N SER A 323 32.42 6.21 -6.78
CA SER A 323 33.37 6.55 -5.72
C SER A 323 34.85 6.39 -6.13
N LYS A 324 35.11 5.75 -7.27
CA LYS A 324 36.47 5.41 -7.73
C LYS A 324 37.12 6.62 -8.42
N ALA A 325 38.17 7.17 -7.81
CA ALA A 325 38.95 8.27 -8.35
C ALA A 325 40.41 7.85 -8.62
N SER A 326 41.04 8.47 -9.63
CA SER A 326 42.50 8.44 -9.80
C SER A 326 43.19 9.35 -8.78
N ALA A 327 44.40 8.99 -8.34
CA ALA A 327 45.19 9.82 -7.44
C ALA A 327 45.77 11.01 -8.23
N ASP A 328 45.29 12.22 -7.93
CA ASP A 328 45.66 13.41 -8.69
C ASP A 328 47.10 13.84 -8.37
N ASN A 329 47.91 14.11 -9.40
CA ASN A 329 49.28 14.60 -9.26
C ASN A 329 49.38 16.08 -9.69
N LEU A 330 49.41 16.99 -8.72
CA LEU A 330 49.50 18.44 -8.95
C LEU A 330 50.94 18.99 -8.75
N ASP A 331 51.96 18.19 -9.08
CA ASP A 331 53.33 18.66 -9.13
C ASP A 331 53.62 19.38 -10.46
N LEU A 332 53.76 20.70 -10.38
CA LEU A 332 54.00 21.57 -11.54
C LEU A 332 55.37 21.30 -12.20
N HIS A 333 56.38 20.84 -11.44
CA HIS A 333 57.68 20.51 -12.02
C HIS A 333 57.61 19.24 -12.86
N ILE A 334 56.88 18.23 -12.38
CA ILE A 334 56.63 17.00 -13.13
C ILE A 334 55.79 17.30 -14.37
N ALA A 335 54.75 18.13 -14.23
CA ALA A 335 53.92 18.54 -15.35
C ALA A 335 54.70 19.27 -16.44
N GLN A 336 55.56 20.23 -16.07
CA GLN A 336 56.43 20.93 -17.03
C GLN A 336 57.36 19.95 -17.75
N ARG A 337 57.98 19.03 -17.01
CA ARG A 337 58.87 18.01 -17.59
C ARG A 337 58.15 17.12 -18.61
N ILE A 338 56.94 16.65 -18.29
CA ILE A 338 56.14 15.79 -19.19
C ILE A 338 55.72 16.57 -20.44
N LEU A 339 55.32 17.83 -20.30
CA LEU A 339 54.99 18.68 -21.44
C LEU A 339 56.21 18.94 -22.34
N ASP A 340 57.40 19.11 -21.75
CA ASP A 340 58.66 19.29 -22.49
C ASP A 340 59.15 18.01 -23.16
N GLU A 341 58.91 16.86 -22.54
CA GLU A 341 59.20 15.54 -23.11
C GLU A 341 58.32 15.23 -24.31
N ASP A 342 57.01 15.45 -24.19
CA ASP A 342 56.03 15.04 -25.21
C ASP A 342 55.89 16.04 -26.37
N HIS A 343 56.29 17.29 -26.18
CA HIS A 343 56.12 18.36 -27.18
C HIS A 343 57.38 19.20 -27.31
N TYR A 344 57.92 19.30 -28.53
CA TYR A 344 59.02 20.22 -28.83
C TYR A 344 58.51 21.65 -29.05
N GLY A 345 59.20 22.65 -28.48
CA GLY A 345 58.84 24.06 -28.60
C GLY A 345 57.61 24.44 -27.76
N LEU A 346 56.74 25.28 -28.30
CA LEU A 346 55.47 25.70 -27.67
C LEU A 346 55.62 26.37 -26.28
N ASN A 347 56.74 27.04 -26.01
CA ASN A 347 57.06 27.59 -24.68
C ASN A 347 55.92 28.42 -24.08
N LYS A 348 55.34 29.34 -24.86
CA LYS A 348 54.22 30.18 -24.41
C LYS A 348 52.95 29.38 -24.09
N VAL A 349 52.68 28.30 -24.83
CA VAL A 349 51.51 27.44 -24.63
C VAL A 349 51.70 26.59 -23.38
N LYS A 350 52.89 26.01 -23.19
CA LYS A 350 53.24 25.23 -22.00
C LYS A 350 53.18 26.09 -20.74
N GLU A 351 53.74 27.29 -20.77
CA GLU A 351 53.69 28.25 -19.66
C GLU A 351 52.24 28.54 -19.26
N ARG A 352 51.35 28.81 -20.22
CA ARG A 352 49.91 29.01 -19.97
C ARG A 352 49.21 27.78 -19.37
N ILE A 353 49.55 26.58 -19.84
CA ILE A 353 49.01 25.35 -19.27
C ILE A 353 49.46 25.22 -17.80
N ILE A 354 50.73 25.48 -17.49
CA ILE A 354 51.24 25.45 -16.12
C ILE A 354 50.59 26.53 -15.25
N GLU A 355 50.38 27.75 -15.76
CA GLU A 355 49.62 28.80 -15.06
C GLU A 355 48.22 28.31 -14.67
N ALA A 356 47.50 27.70 -15.60
CA ALA A 356 46.16 27.16 -15.35
C ALA A 356 46.18 26.03 -14.31
N LEU A 357 47.15 25.12 -14.39
CA LEU A 357 47.34 24.06 -13.38
C LEU A 357 47.72 24.63 -12.01
N ALA A 358 48.51 25.71 -11.95
CA ALA A 358 48.88 26.38 -10.71
C ALA A 358 47.67 27.03 -10.02
N VAL A 359 46.79 27.69 -10.78
CA VAL A 359 45.52 28.23 -10.25
C VAL A 359 44.64 27.13 -9.68
N ARG A 360 44.61 25.96 -10.34
CA ARG A 360 43.89 24.77 -9.87
C ARG A 360 44.48 24.19 -8.58
N LYS A 361 45.80 24.19 -8.44
CA LYS A 361 46.47 23.76 -7.20
C LYS A 361 46.10 24.63 -5.99
N LEU A 362 45.81 25.92 -6.21
CA LEU A 362 45.46 26.87 -5.15
C LEU A 362 43.98 26.83 -4.73
N LYS A 363 43.08 26.27 -5.54
CA LYS A 363 41.63 26.24 -5.26
C LYS A 363 41.10 24.80 -5.28
N GLU A 364 40.57 24.33 -4.16
CA GLU A 364 39.97 22.97 -4.05
C GLU A 364 38.78 22.74 -4.99
N LYS A 365 37.97 23.79 -5.25
CA LYS A 365 36.91 23.80 -6.27
C LYS A 365 37.11 25.00 -7.18
N PRO A 366 37.92 24.89 -8.23
CA PRO A 366 38.11 26.01 -9.13
C PRO A 366 36.78 26.28 -9.85
N LYS A 367 36.16 27.44 -9.59
CA LYS A 367 35.28 28.10 -10.57
C LYS A 367 36.12 28.60 -11.75
N GLY A 368 36.93 27.70 -12.31
CA GLY A 368 37.96 27.98 -13.29
C GLY A 368 37.40 27.91 -14.70
N SER A 369 37.93 28.76 -15.56
CA SER A 369 37.71 28.72 -17.01
C SER A 369 38.15 27.38 -17.60
N ILE A 370 37.36 26.85 -18.53
CA ILE A 370 37.68 25.62 -19.24
C ILE A 370 38.78 25.90 -20.26
N LEU A 371 39.86 25.12 -20.23
CA LEU A 371 40.95 25.27 -21.19
C LEU A 371 40.47 24.94 -22.60
N CYS A 372 40.60 25.90 -23.51
CA CYS A 372 40.22 25.77 -24.92
C CYS A 372 41.45 25.94 -25.82
N LEU A 373 41.88 24.86 -26.47
CA LEU A 373 43.01 24.86 -27.40
C LEU A 373 42.53 25.18 -28.82
N VAL A 374 42.92 26.35 -29.34
CA VAL A 374 42.50 26.83 -30.66
C VAL A 374 43.68 26.91 -31.61
N GLY A 375 43.55 26.37 -32.83
CA GLY A 375 44.60 26.44 -33.84
C GLY A 375 44.26 25.65 -35.10
N PRO A 376 45.09 25.64 -36.15
CA PRO A 376 44.84 24.83 -37.33
C PRO A 376 44.87 23.31 -37.02
N PRO A 377 44.29 22.46 -37.87
CA PRO A 377 44.40 21.00 -37.70
C PRO A 377 45.86 20.56 -37.80
N GLY A 378 46.22 19.50 -37.06
CA GLY A 378 47.57 18.93 -37.07
C GLY A 378 48.59 19.62 -36.16
N VAL A 379 48.22 20.63 -35.38
CA VAL A 379 49.14 21.30 -34.44
C VAL A 379 49.33 20.59 -33.09
N GLY A 380 48.81 19.36 -32.92
CA GLY A 380 49.03 18.56 -31.71
C GLY A 380 48.10 18.85 -30.52
N LYS A 381 46.96 19.51 -30.73
CA LYS A 381 45.96 19.84 -29.68
C LYS A 381 45.55 18.63 -28.84
N THR A 382 45.19 17.52 -29.50
CA THR A 382 44.83 16.27 -28.83
C THR A 382 46.00 15.64 -28.07
N SER A 383 47.21 15.77 -28.61
CA SER A 383 48.41 15.26 -27.97
C SER A 383 48.73 16.04 -26.69
N LEU A 384 48.55 17.37 -26.69
CA LEU A 384 48.69 18.19 -25.47
C LEU A 384 47.70 17.79 -24.38
N GLY A 385 46.43 17.55 -24.74
CA GLY A 385 45.43 17.07 -23.78
C GLY A 385 45.83 15.74 -23.12
N ARG A 386 46.41 14.83 -23.90
CA ARG A 386 46.93 13.56 -23.39
C ARG A 386 48.12 13.76 -22.45
N SER A 387 49.05 14.65 -22.79
CA SER A 387 50.19 14.99 -21.93
C SER A 387 49.75 15.64 -20.62
N ILE A 388 48.72 16.49 -20.63
CA ILE A 388 48.14 17.07 -19.41
C ILE A 388 47.52 15.98 -18.54
N ALA A 389 46.75 15.06 -19.13
CA ALA A 389 46.18 13.95 -18.37
C ALA A 389 47.27 13.05 -17.75
N ARG A 390 48.33 12.74 -18.52
CA ARG A 390 49.52 12.00 -18.03
C ARG A 390 50.23 12.76 -16.90
N ALA A 391 50.36 14.08 -17.01
CA ALA A 391 50.97 14.90 -15.98
C ALA A 391 50.17 14.90 -14.67
N LEU A 392 48.83 14.90 -14.76
CA LEU A 392 47.92 14.87 -13.62
C LEU A 392 47.67 13.46 -13.07
N ASP A 393 48.20 12.42 -13.71
CA ASP A 393 47.89 11.01 -13.45
C ASP A 393 46.39 10.68 -13.52
N ARG A 394 45.68 11.40 -14.41
CA ARG A 394 44.25 11.22 -14.67
C ARG A 394 44.03 10.38 -15.92
N LYS A 395 42.93 9.62 -15.95
CA LYS A 395 42.50 8.91 -17.16
C LYS A 395 42.08 9.91 -18.24
N PHE A 396 42.53 9.68 -19.47
CA PHE A 396 42.23 10.53 -20.63
C PHE A 396 41.16 9.88 -21.50
N VAL A 397 40.08 10.62 -21.78
CA VAL A 397 39.06 10.20 -22.75
C VAL A 397 38.82 11.34 -23.73
N ARG A 398 38.73 11.00 -25.02
CA ARG A 398 38.46 11.96 -26.09
C ARG A 398 37.07 11.75 -26.66
N LEU A 399 36.30 12.82 -26.72
CA LEU A 399 34.97 12.87 -27.30
C LEU A 399 34.97 13.84 -28.49
N SER A 400 34.60 13.34 -29.67
CA SER A 400 34.41 14.19 -30.84
C SER A 400 33.01 14.80 -30.80
N LEU A 401 32.94 16.13 -30.81
CA LEU A 401 31.69 16.89 -30.93
C LEU A 401 31.34 17.26 -32.38
N GLY A 402 32.25 17.01 -33.32
CA GLY A 402 31.99 17.17 -34.74
C GLY A 402 30.79 16.32 -35.19
N GLY A 403 29.79 16.97 -35.78
CA GLY A 403 28.56 16.32 -36.27
C GLY A 403 27.54 16.00 -35.19
N VAL A 404 27.66 16.57 -33.99
CA VAL A 404 26.61 16.48 -32.96
C VAL A 404 25.51 17.49 -33.30
N HIS A 405 24.31 16.97 -33.53
CA HIS A 405 23.14 17.77 -33.90
C HIS A 405 22.02 17.70 -32.86
N ASP A 406 21.99 16.67 -32.01
CA ASP A 406 20.92 16.46 -31.03
C ASP A 406 21.44 16.55 -29.58
N GLU A 407 20.63 17.14 -28.71
CA GLU A 407 20.82 17.18 -27.28
C GLU A 407 20.90 15.77 -26.66
N ALA A 408 20.14 14.83 -27.23
CA ALA A 408 20.12 13.43 -26.79
C ALA A 408 21.48 12.74 -26.94
N GLU A 409 22.38 13.23 -27.80
CA GLU A 409 23.74 12.69 -27.87
C GLU A 409 24.57 13.05 -26.63
N ILE A 410 24.26 14.17 -25.97
CA ILE A 410 24.95 14.62 -24.75
C ILE A 410 24.26 14.06 -23.50
N ARG A 411 22.92 14.14 -23.41
CA ARG A 411 22.11 13.73 -22.24
C ARG A 411 21.53 12.31 -22.33
N GLY A 412 21.71 11.61 -23.44
CA GLY A 412 21.14 10.27 -23.66
C GLY A 412 19.67 10.29 -24.06
N HIS A 413 19.18 9.10 -24.44
CA HIS A 413 17.78 8.87 -24.78
C HIS A 413 16.99 8.38 -23.56
N ARG A 414 15.68 8.65 -23.53
CA ARG A 414 14.80 8.03 -22.52
C ARG A 414 14.83 6.51 -22.66
N ARG A 415 14.97 5.81 -21.53
CA ARG A 415 15.04 4.33 -21.44
C ARG A 415 13.87 3.59 -22.13
N THR A 416 12.74 4.26 -22.33
CA THR A 416 11.56 3.69 -23.00
C THR A 416 11.71 3.48 -24.50
N TYR A 417 12.75 4.03 -25.13
CA TYR A 417 12.98 3.85 -26.56
C TYR A 417 13.79 2.58 -26.84
N VAL A 418 13.40 1.85 -27.89
CA VAL A 418 14.13 0.67 -28.36
C VAL A 418 15.52 1.11 -28.82
N GLY A 419 16.58 0.51 -28.26
CA GLY A 419 17.96 0.90 -28.53
C GLY A 419 18.42 2.18 -27.82
N ALA A 420 17.73 2.62 -26.77
CA ALA A 420 18.17 3.76 -25.96
C ALA A 420 19.55 3.50 -25.36
N MET A 421 20.40 4.53 -25.42
CA MET A 421 21.76 4.54 -24.89
C MET A 421 21.95 5.76 -23.98
N PRO A 422 22.84 5.66 -22.97
CA PRO A 422 23.25 6.81 -22.17
C PRO A 422 23.96 7.86 -23.04
N GLY A 423 23.97 9.10 -22.58
CA GLY A 423 24.64 10.19 -23.26
C GLY A 423 26.14 9.96 -23.37
N ARG A 424 26.77 10.56 -24.39
CA ARG A 424 28.20 10.44 -24.66
C ARG A 424 29.08 10.80 -23.45
N ILE A 425 28.64 11.73 -22.61
CA ILE A 425 29.37 12.15 -21.41
C ILE A 425 29.42 11.03 -20.37
N ILE A 426 28.29 10.39 -20.08
CA ILE A 426 28.21 9.24 -19.17
C ILE A 426 29.03 8.06 -19.73
N GLN A 427 28.93 7.80 -21.04
CA GLN A 427 29.74 6.77 -21.70
C GLN A 427 31.25 7.05 -21.57
N ALA A 428 31.68 8.30 -21.70
CA ALA A 428 33.08 8.69 -21.54
C ALA A 428 33.57 8.48 -20.09
N VAL A 429 32.73 8.79 -19.09
CA VAL A 429 33.04 8.51 -17.68
C VAL A 429 33.12 7.01 -17.42
N GLN A 430 32.18 6.23 -17.96
CA GLN A 430 32.18 4.77 -17.88
C GLN A 430 33.46 4.19 -18.52
N GLN A 431 33.85 4.65 -19.71
CA GLN A 431 35.06 4.23 -20.40
C GLN A 431 36.34 4.59 -19.61
N ALA A 432 36.35 5.72 -18.92
CA ALA A 432 37.49 6.12 -18.08
C ALA A 432 37.64 5.23 -16.84
N GLY A 433 36.54 4.73 -16.28
CA GLY A 433 36.53 3.91 -15.07
C GLY A 433 36.93 4.66 -13.79
N THR A 434 36.91 5.99 -13.82
CA THR A 434 37.15 6.90 -12.68
C THR A 434 36.18 8.09 -12.73
N ASN A 435 35.81 8.71 -11.60
CA ASN A 435 34.96 9.91 -11.53
C ASN A 435 35.70 11.24 -11.75
N ASN A 436 37.03 11.24 -11.82
CA ASN A 436 37.84 12.44 -12.04
C ASN A 436 38.68 12.44 -13.35
N PRO A 437 38.18 11.89 -14.48
CA PRO A 437 38.96 11.82 -15.71
C PRO A 437 39.15 13.21 -16.32
N LEU A 438 40.13 13.30 -17.22
CA LEU A 438 40.24 14.40 -18.17
C LEU A 438 39.46 14.03 -19.43
N ILE A 439 38.34 14.71 -19.66
CA ILE A 439 37.51 14.53 -20.87
C ILE A 439 37.82 15.68 -21.83
N MET A 440 38.40 15.32 -22.98
CA MET A 440 38.67 16.26 -24.06
C MET A 440 37.51 16.27 -25.05
N LEU A 441 36.85 17.42 -25.17
CA LEU A 441 35.79 17.73 -26.13
C LEU A 441 36.40 18.32 -27.41
N ASP A 442 36.56 17.47 -28.42
CA ASP A 442 37.22 17.78 -29.68
C ASP A 442 36.24 18.42 -30.67
N GLU A 443 36.69 19.43 -31.42
CA GLU A 443 35.90 20.11 -32.46
C GLU A 443 34.60 20.79 -31.97
N ILE A 444 34.67 21.49 -30.83
CA ILE A 444 33.50 22.22 -30.28
C ILE A 444 32.98 23.33 -31.23
N ASP A 445 33.83 23.77 -32.15
CA ASP A 445 33.53 24.76 -33.19
C ASP A 445 32.60 24.23 -34.30
N LYS A 446 32.29 22.93 -34.30
CA LYS A 446 31.39 22.27 -35.25
C LYS A 446 30.04 21.87 -34.65
N VAL A 447 29.74 22.27 -33.41
CA VAL A 447 28.48 21.96 -32.73
C VAL A 447 27.38 22.92 -33.21
N GLY A 448 26.17 22.40 -33.51
CA GLY A 448 24.96 23.22 -33.66
C GLY A 448 24.79 23.94 -35.01
N ALA A 449 25.37 23.43 -36.10
CA ALA A 449 25.23 24.04 -37.43
C ALA A 449 23.84 23.85 -38.09
N ASP A 450 22.92 23.07 -37.50
CA ASP A 450 21.61 22.73 -38.09
C ASP A 450 20.42 22.90 -37.14
N PHE A 451 19.24 23.20 -37.72
CA PHE A 451 18.06 23.84 -37.12
C PHE A 451 17.19 23.00 -36.15
N ARG A 452 17.68 21.91 -35.55
CA ARG A 452 16.89 21.07 -34.62
C ARG A 452 17.65 20.76 -33.32
N GLY A 453 17.19 21.35 -32.21
CA GLY A 453 17.79 21.20 -30.88
C GLY A 453 18.94 22.15 -30.62
N ASP A 454 19.24 22.45 -29.36
CA ASP A 454 20.43 23.22 -28.97
C ASP A 454 21.36 22.34 -28.13
N PRO A 455 22.23 21.52 -28.76
CA PRO A 455 23.20 20.69 -28.05
C PRO A 455 24.16 21.52 -27.18
N SER A 456 24.34 22.80 -27.52
CA SER A 456 25.14 23.75 -26.74
C SER A 456 24.56 23.99 -25.35
N SER A 457 23.23 23.94 -25.20
CA SER A 457 22.55 24.06 -23.91
C SER A 457 22.88 22.89 -22.96
N ALA A 458 22.93 21.66 -23.49
CA ALA A 458 23.34 20.49 -22.72
C ALA A 458 24.84 20.54 -22.37
N LEU A 459 25.68 21.03 -23.29
CA LEU A 459 27.10 21.27 -23.00
C LEU A 459 27.29 22.33 -21.92
N LEU A 460 26.47 23.38 -21.88
CA LEU A 460 26.53 24.39 -20.82
C LEU A 460 26.24 23.78 -19.44
N GLU A 461 25.25 22.90 -19.30
CA GLU A 461 24.98 22.21 -18.03
C GLU A 461 26.16 21.35 -17.56
N VAL A 462 26.80 20.62 -18.50
CA VAL A 462 27.96 19.76 -18.21
C VAL A 462 29.18 20.58 -17.80
N LEU A 463 29.36 21.74 -18.43
CA LEU A 463 30.53 22.59 -18.28
C LEU A 463 30.40 23.63 -17.17
N ASP A 464 29.18 23.93 -16.71
CA ASP A 464 28.93 24.90 -15.64
C ASP A 464 29.22 24.29 -14.26
N PRO A 465 30.19 24.82 -13.48
CA PRO A 465 30.50 24.32 -12.14
C PRO A 465 29.34 24.39 -11.15
N GLU A 466 28.30 25.18 -11.43
CA GLU A 466 27.12 25.29 -10.57
C GLU A 466 26.02 24.25 -10.89
N GLN A 467 26.08 23.62 -12.06
CA GLN A 467 25.07 22.65 -12.53
C GLN A 467 25.63 21.23 -12.68
N ASN A 468 26.92 21.10 -12.98
CA ASN A 468 27.54 19.81 -13.29
C ASN A 468 27.55 18.81 -12.13
N ASN A 469 27.34 19.26 -10.89
CA ASN A 469 27.19 18.41 -9.72
C ASN A 469 25.88 17.61 -9.70
N ASN A 470 24.86 18.08 -10.42
CA ASN A 470 23.54 17.47 -10.52
C ASN A 470 23.16 17.17 -11.98
N PHE A 471 24.16 16.86 -12.83
CA PHE A 471 23.91 16.57 -14.24
C PHE A 471 22.96 15.39 -14.38
N ARG A 472 21.87 15.57 -15.14
CA ARG A 472 20.84 14.54 -15.30
C ARG A 472 20.87 13.94 -16.70
N ASP A 473 21.17 12.65 -16.76
CA ASP A 473 21.08 11.86 -17.99
C ASP A 473 19.68 11.23 -18.12
N ASN A 474 19.08 11.32 -19.32
CA ASN A 474 17.74 10.84 -19.62
C ASN A 474 17.62 9.31 -19.59
N TYR A 475 18.72 8.59 -19.85
CA TYR A 475 18.78 7.14 -19.81
C TYR A 475 18.90 6.64 -18.37
N LEU A 476 19.79 7.27 -17.59
CA LEU A 476 19.96 6.94 -16.17
C LEU A 476 18.73 7.32 -15.34
N GLY A 477 18.10 8.46 -15.63
CA GLY A 477 16.92 8.97 -14.92
C GLY A 477 17.24 9.61 -13.56
N ILE A 478 18.49 9.51 -13.11
CA ILE A 478 19.06 10.06 -11.88
C ILE A 478 20.18 11.07 -12.19
N THR A 479 20.60 11.83 -11.19
CA THR A 479 21.70 12.79 -11.31
C THR A 479 23.07 12.14 -11.08
N PHE A 480 24.07 12.56 -11.84
CA PHE A 480 25.46 12.15 -11.72
C PHE A 480 26.35 13.37 -11.45
N ASP A 481 27.28 13.25 -10.50
CA ASP A 481 28.19 14.35 -10.14
C ASP A 481 29.41 14.39 -11.05
N LEU A 482 29.49 15.41 -11.92
CA LEU A 482 30.62 15.65 -12.82
C LEU A 482 31.61 16.69 -12.27
N SER A 483 31.47 17.16 -11.03
CA SER A 483 32.30 18.24 -10.45
C SER A 483 33.81 17.92 -10.48
N ASN A 484 34.18 16.65 -10.38
CA ASN A 484 35.56 16.19 -10.33
C ASN A 484 36.19 15.96 -11.72
N VAL A 485 35.36 15.92 -12.77
CA VAL A 485 35.78 15.75 -14.16
C VAL A 485 36.49 17.01 -14.61
N LEU A 486 37.65 16.84 -15.26
CA LEU A 486 38.36 17.95 -15.89
C LEU A 486 37.99 18.00 -17.37
N PHE A 487 37.22 19.01 -17.75
CA PHE A 487 36.90 19.25 -19.15
C PHE A 487 37.97 20.10 -19.83
N MET A 488 38.34 19.72 -21.05
CA MET A 488 39.18 20.50 -21.95
C MET A 488 38.54 20.51 -23.32
N THR A 489 38.56 21.65 -24.02
CA THR A 489 37.97 21.79 -25.35
C THR A 489 39.04 22.04 -26.40
N THR A 490 38.77 21.65 -27.64
CA THR A 490 39.56 22.05 -28.79
C THR A 490 38.65 22.63 -29.87
N ALA A 491 39.19 23.60 -30.60
CA ALA A 491 38.52 24.19 -31.75
C ALA A 491 39.53 24.50 -32.86
N ASN A 492 39.07 24.57 -34.10
CA ASN A 492 39.86 25.11 -35.20
C ASN A 492 39.64 26.62 -35.33
N MET A 493 38.40 27.07 -35.17
CA MET A 493 38.02 28.48 -35.21
C MET A 493 37.32 28.90 -33.93
N LEU A 494 37.65 30.08 -33.40
CA LEU A 494 37.04 30.59 -32.17
C LEU A 494 35.66 31.23 -32.42
N ASP A 495 35.45 31.78 -33.62
CA ASP A 495 34.29 32.62 -33.92
C ASP A 495 33.00 31.83 -34.15
N THR A 496 33.10 30.53 -34.41
CA THR A 496 31.94 29.64 -34.58
C THR A 496 31.47 29.02 -33.27
N ILE A 497 32.21 29.21 -32.17
CA ILE A 497 31.79 28.74 -30.84
C ILE A 497 30.71 29.67 -30.29
N GLN A 498 29.65 29.10 -29.72
CA GLN A 498 28.58 29.87 -29.09
C GLN A 498 29.14 30.84 -28.02
N PRO A 499 28.72 32.11 -27.99
CA PRO A 499 29.25 33.11 -27.05
C PRO A 499 29.18 32.67 -25.57
N ALA A 500 28.07 32.04 -25.16
CA ALA A 500 27.87 31.58 -23.79
C ALA A 500 28.90 30.52 -23.34
N LEU A 501 29.36 29.67 -24.26
CA LEU A 501 30.42 28.70 -24.01
C LEU A 501 31.79 29.38 -24.02
N ARG A 502 32.02 30.28 -24.97
CA ARG A 502 33.29 31.02 -25.11
C ARG A 502 33.62 31.86 -23.88
N ASP A 503 32.63 32.49 -23.26
CA ASP A 503 32.82 33.33 -22.06
C ASP A 503 33.30 32.53 -20.84
N ARG A 504 33.10 31.21 -20.85
CA ARG A 504 33.54 30.28 -19.79
C ARG A 504 34.86 29.58 -20.12
N MET A 505 35.50 29.93 -21.24
CA MET A 505 36.74 29.29 -21.71
C MET A 505 37.96 30.20 -21.58
N GLU A 506 39.08 29.59 -21.21
CA GLU A 506 40.40 30.18 -21.33
C GLU A 506 41.03 29.76 -22.65
N VAL A 507 41.13 30.70 -23.57
CA VAL A 507 41.55 30.43 -24.95
C VAL A 507 43.07 30.45 -25.07
N ILE A 508 43.66 29.30 -25.38
CA ILE A 508 45.08 29.16 -25.70
C ILE A 508 45.22 28.96 -27.21
N ARG A 509 45.86 29.93 -27.88
CA ARG A 509 46.07 29.88 -29.34
C ARG A 509 47.37 29.18 -29.69
N LEU A 510 47.27 28.12 -30.48
CA LEU A 510 48.38 27.40 -31.07
C LEU A 510 48.60 27.88 -32.51
N ALA A 511 49.74 28.49 -32.75
CA ALA A 511 50.20 28.79 -34.11
C ALA A 511 50.68 27.51 -34.80
N GLY A 512 50.77 27.55 -36.13
CA GLY A 512 51.45 26.50 -36.88
C GLY A 512 52.95 26.47 -36.56
N TYR A 513 53.57 25.32 -36.82
CA TYR A 513 55.01 25.11 -36.61
C TYR A 513 55.86 25.70 -37.73
N THR A 514 57.02 26.24 -37.37
CA THR A 514 58.11 26.60 -38.30
C THR A 514 58.73 25.34 -38.94
N GLU A 515 59.47 25.48 -40.04
CA GLU A 515 60.14 24.32 -40.68
C GLU A 515 61.13 23.61 -39.74
N GLU A 516 61.89 24.39 -38.94
CA GLU A 516 62.81 23.84 -37.95
C GLU A 516 62.08 23.05 -36.86
N GLU A 517 60.98 23.59 -36.33
CA GLU A 517 60.14 22.88 -35.35
C GLU A 517 59.53 21.61 -35.94
N LYS A 518 59.03 21.66 -37.19
CA LYS A 518 58.50 20.47 -37.88
C LYS A 518 59.57 19.38 -38.03
N ARG A 519 60.81 19.77 -38.37
CA ARG A 519 61.94 18.83 -38.50
C ARG A 519 62.24 18.14 -37.16
N GLU A 520 62.29 18.90 -36.07
CA GLU A 520 62.54 18.34 -34.73
C GLU A 520 61.37 17.47 -34.24
N ILE A 521 60.12 17.88 -34.47
CA ILE A 521 58.94 17.08 -34.13
C ILE A 521 58.94 15.75 -34.91
N ALA A 522 59.23 15.81 -36.22
CA ALA A 522 59.31 14.61 -37.04
C ALA A 522 60.37 13.64 -36.53
N ARG A 523 61.54 14.16 -36.17
CA ARG A 523 62.66 13.37 -35.65
C ARG A 523 62.38 12.74 -34.27
N ARG A 524 61.72 13.47 -33.37
CA ARG A 524 61.54 13.06 -31.97
C ARG A 524 60.27 12.24 -31.72
N HIS A 525 59.22 12.45 -32.52
CA HIS A 525 57.88 11.92 -32.20
C HIS A 525 57.15 11.22 -33.35
N LEU A 526 57.51 11.44 -34.64
CA LEU A 526 56.81 10.83 -35.77
C LEU A 526 57.58 9.67 -36.45
N LEU A 527 58.92 9.72 -36.44
CA LEU A 527 59.82 8.70 -37.00
C LEU A 527 60.13 7.50 -36.08
N PRO A 528 60.40 7.67 -34.78
CA PRO A 528 60.64 6.55 -33.88
C PRO A 528 59.36 5.76 -33.61
#